data_AF-A0A6M2ASV6-F1
#
_entry.id   AF-A0A6M2ASV6-F1
#
_cell.length_a   1.000
_cell.length_b   1.000
_cell.length_c   1.000
_cell.angle_alpha   90.00
_cell.angle_beta   90.00
_cell.angle_gamma   90.00
#
_symmetry.space_group_name_H-M   'P 1'
#
loop_
_entity.id
_entity.type
_entity.pdbx_description
1 polymer ?
#
loop_
_entity_poly.entity_id
_entity_poly.type
_entity_poly.pdbx_seq_one_letter_code
_entity_poly.pdbx_strand_id
1 'polypeptide(L)' 'MDKELLDAAKKKAKSQKRSLNNYIEVLLHKDLENYLNNAPEESNYDSENDADINAVQSYDKWIKSLKKGN' A
#
# COMPACT_ATOMS: atom_id res chain seq x y z
N MET A 1 13.87 -2.00 -17.50
CA MET A 1 12.54 -2.56 -17.19
C MET A 1 12.17 -3.50 -18.32
N ASP A 2 11.82 -4.74 -17.99
CA ASP A 2 11.59 -5.78 -18.99
C ASP A 2 10.33 -5.47 -19.83
N LYS A 3 10.48 -5.43 -21.15
CA LYS A 3 9.42 -5.02 -22.08
C LYS A 3 8.26 -6.02 -22.06
N GLU A 4 8.57 -7.29 -21.86
CA GLU A 4 7.57 -8.37 -21.78
C GLU A 4 6.67 -8.19 -20.55
N LEU A 5 7.27 -7.82 -19.41
CA LEU A 5 6.55 -7.55 -18.18
C LEU A 5 5.59 -6.36 -18.33
N LEU A 6 6.06 -5.28 -18.96
CA LEU A 6 5.23 -4.10 -19.22
C LEU A 6 4.04 -4.42 -20.14
N ASP A 7 4.26 -5.22 -21.17
CA ASP A 7 3.19 -5.61 -22.09
C ASP A 7 2.19 -6.57 -21.46
N ALA A 8 2.64 -7.49 -20.59
CA ALA A 8 1.76 -8.32 -19.78
C ALA A 8 0.91 -7.48 -18.81
N ALA A 9 1.51 -6.51 -18.13
CA ALA A 9 0.81 -5.60 -17.22
C ALA A 9 -0.25 -4.77 -17.95
N LYS A 10 0.06 -4.24 -19.14
CA LYS A 10 -0.90 -3.51 -19.99
C LYS A 10 -2.07 -4.39 -20.42
N LYS A 11 -1.81 -5.62 -20.87
CA LYS A 11 -2.87 -6.57 -21.26
C LYS A 11 -3.80 -6.86 -20.08
N LYS A 12 -3.25 -7.07 -18.89
CA LYS A 12 -4.02 -7.35 -17.69
C LYS A 12 -4.84 -6.14 -17.24
N ALA A 13 -4.25 -4.94 -17.23
CA ALA A 13 -4.97 -3.69 -16.96
C ALA A 13 -6.18 -3.52 -17.90
N LYS A 14 -5.96 -3.73 -19.21
CA LYS A 14 -7.03 -3.66 -20.23
C LYS A 14 -8.13 -4.70 -19.99
N SER A 15 -7.79 -5.95 -19.63
CA SER A 15 -8.78 -7.00 -19.31
C SER A 15 -9.68 -6.64 -18.11
N GLN A 16 -9.17 -5.83 -17.19
CA GLN A 16 -9.89 -5.34 -16.02
C GLN A 16 -10.58 -3.99 -16.25
N LYS A 17 -10.55 -3.47 -17.48
CA LYS A 17 -11.08 -2.14 -17.85
C LYS A 17 -10.48 -1.00 -17.01
N ARG A 18 -9.20 -1.10 -16.66
CA ARG A 18 -8.45 -0.08 -15.90
C ARG A 18 -7.34 0.52 -16.74
N SER A 19 -6.94 1.75 -16.42
CA SER A 19 -5.68 2.30 -16.93
C SER A 19 -4.49 1.53 -16.34
N LEU A 20 -3.34 1.58 -17.02
CA LEU A 20 -2.13 0.93 -16.50
C LEU A 20 -1.74 1.50 -15.13
N ASN A 21 -1.81 2.83 -14.96
CA ASN A 21 -1.47 3.48 -13.69
C ASN A 21 -2.39 2.99 -12.56
N ASN A 22 -3.71 2.97 -12.80
CA ASN A 22 -4.64 2.48 -11.80
C ASN A 22 -4.44 1.00 -11.48
N TYR A 23 -4.04 0.20 -12.47
CA TYR A 23 -3.71 -1.20 -12.25
C TYR A 23 -2.45 -1.37 -11.39
N ILE A 24 -1.41 -0.56 -11.63
CA ILE A 24 -0.18 -0.55 -10.83
C ILE A 24 -0.49 -0.11 -9.38
N GLU A 25 -1.29 0.93 -9.18
CA GLU A 25 -1.73 1.38 -7.84
C GLU A 25 -2.40 0.25 -7.06
N VAL A 26 -3.30 -0.50 -7.70
CA VAL A 26 -3.97 -1.66 -7.07
C VAL A 26 -2.98 -2.75 -6.69
N LEU A 27 -1.98 -3.02 -7.54
CA LEU A 27 -0.95 -4.02 -7.22
C LEU A 27 -0.12 -3.58 -6.02
N LEU A 28 0.34 -2.33 -6.00
CA LEU A 28 1.13 -1.78 -4.90
C LEU A 28 0.37 -1.81 -3.58
N HIS A 29 -0.92 -1.46 -3.59
CA HIS A 29 -1.76 -1.52 -2.40
C HIS A 29 -1.94 -2.96 -1.90
N LYS A 30 -2.18 -3.91 -2.81
CA LYS A 30 -2.31 -5.33 -2.44
C LYS A 30 -1.01 -5.91 -1.89
N ASP A 31 0.12 -5.55 -2.48
CA ASP A 31 1.42 -6.02 -2.02
C ASP A 31 1.77 -5.42 -0.65
N LEU A 32 1.41 -4.15 -0.40
CA LEU A 32 1.53 -3.52 0.92
C LEU A 32 0.62 -4.19 1.95
N GLU A 33 -0.65 -4.44 1.61
CA GLU A 33 -1.58 -5.15 2.50
C GLU A 33 -1.06 -6.56 2.82
N ASN A 34 -0.57 -7.30 1.82
CA ASN A 34 -0.01 -8.62 2.03
C ASN A 34 1.27 -8.58 2.85
N TYR A 35 2.15 -7.61 2.61
CA TYR A 35 3.38 -7.41 3.38
C TYR A 35 3.06 -7.10 4.84
N LEU A 36 2.12 -6.19 5.11
CA LEU A 36 1.73 -5.84 6.48
C LEU A 36 1.03 -7.00 7.20
N ASN A 37 0.17 -7.74 6.50
CA ASN A 37 -0.61 -8.83 7.11
C ASN A 37 0.16 -10.16 7.25
N ASN A 38 1.19 -10.38 6.43
CA ASN A 38 2.01 -11.59 6.46
C ASN A 38 3.48 -11.29 6.80
N ALA A 39 3.74 -10.13 7.39
CA ALA A 39 5.07 -9.76 7.83
C ALA A 39 5.55 -10.79 8.87
N PRO A 40 6.73 -11.41 8.70
CA PRO A 40 7.29 -12.27 9.72
C PRO A 40 7.45 -11.46 11.02
N GLU A 41 7.21 -12.06 12.19
CA GLU A 41 7.28 -11.38 13.49
C GLU A 41 8.59 -10.58 13.70
N GLU A 42 9.67 -10.98 13.02
CA GLU A 42 10.97 -10.27 13.00
C GLU A 42 10.93 -8.86 12.37
N SER A 43 10.00 -8.56 11.46
CA SER A 43 9.86 -7.18 10.92
C SER A 43 9.16 -6.23 11.90
N ASN A 44 8.57 -6.74 12.98
CA ASN A 44 8.04 -5.92 14.06
C ASN A 44 9.13 -5.53 15.08
N TYR A 45 10.31 -6.17 15.03
CA TYR A 45 11.40 -5.95 15.99
C TYR A 45 12.02 -4.54 15.87
N ASP A 46 12.03 -3.94 14.68
CA ASP A 46 12.46 -2.56 14.45
C ASP A 46 11.36 -1.52 14.77
N SER A 47 10.09 -1.94 14.83
CA SER A 47 8.97 -1.03 15.14
C SER A 47 8.81 -0.77 16.64
N GLU A 48 9.39 -1.60 17.50
CA GLU A 48 9.41 -1.37 18.95
C GLU A 48 10.57 -0.47 19.39
N ASN A 49 11.56 -0.20 18.52
CA ASN A 49 12.79 0.47 18.94
C ASN A 49 12.97 1.93 18.51
N ASP A 50 12.26 2.49 17.51
CA ASP A 50 12.43 3.94 17.22
C ASP A 50 11.39 4.57 16.28
N ALA A 51 10.11 4.46 16.62
CA ALA A 51 9.14 5.51 16.31
C ALA A 51 7.85 5.22 17.06
N ASP A 52 7.26 6.24 17.66
CA ASP A 52 5.88 6.27 18.12
C ASP A 52 4.93 6.13 16.91
N ILE A 53 4.89 4.93 16.30
CA ILE A 53 3.95 4.60 15.24
C ILE A 53 2.63 4.29 15.93
N ASN A 54 1.95 5.34 16.36
CA ASN A 54 0.56 5.27 16.77
C ASN A 54 -0.23 4.66 15.60
N ALA A 55 -0.48 3.34 15.67
CA ALA A 55 -1.25 2.62 14.69
C ALA A 55 -2.55 3.40 14.49
N VAL A 56 -2.77 3.90 13.27
CA VAL A 56 -4.01 4.62 12.95
C VAL A 56 -5.10 3.56 12.85
N GLN A 57 -5.67 3.22 14.01
CA GLN A 57 -6.75 2.23 14.13
C GLN A 57 -8.06 2.71 13.47
N SER A 58 -8.12 3.95 12.98
CA SER A 58 -9.28 4.49 12.27
C SER A 58 -8.91 5.67 11.38
N TYR A 59 -9.07 5.48 10.07
CA TYR A 59 -8.90 6.51 9.04
C TYR A 59 -9.68 7.81 9.37
N ASP A 60 -10.90 7.67 9.88
CA ASP A 60 -11.76 8.81 10.25
C ASP A 60 -11.20 9.62 11.43
N LYS A 61 -10.55 8.98 12.40
CA LYS A 61 -9.89 9.69 13.52
C LYS A 61 -8.68 10.47 13.02
N TRP A 62 -7.92 9.90 12.09
CA TRP A 62 -6.73 10.54 11.52
C TRP A 62 -7.08 11.75 10.64
N ILE A 63 -8.11 11.64 9.79
CA ILE A 63 -8.58 12.81 9.01
C ILE A 63 -9.10 13.94 9.90
N LYS A 64 -9.72 13.61 11.05
CA LYS A 64 -10.20 14.61 12.01
C LYS A 64 -9.07 15.32 12.76
N SER A 65 -7.94 14.66 13.05
CA SER A 65 -6.81 15.31 13.72
C SER A 65 -6.12 16.31 12.80
N LEU A 66 -5.96 15.99 11.52
CA LEU A 66 -5.38 16.90 10.52
C LEU A 66 -6.21 18.17 10.30
N LYS A 67 -7.55 18.08 10.46
CA LYS A 67 -8.45 19.23 10.31
C LYS A 67 -8.55 20.12 11.56
N LYS A 68 -8.03 19.68 12.71
CA LYS A 68 -8.01 20.47 13.95
C LYS A 68 -6.76 21.36 14.09
N GLY A 69 -5.82 21.28 13.15
CA GLY A 69 -4.63 22.11 13.10
C GLY A 69 -4.74 23.27 12.11
N ASN A 70 -5.81 24.08 12.20
CA ASN A 70 -5.96 25.39 11.59
C ASN A 70 -6.62 26.34 12.60
#